data_AF-A0A0N0AQZ8-F1
#
_entry.id   AF-A0A0N0AQZ8-F1
#
_cell.length_a   1.000
_cell.length_b   1.000
_cell.length_c   1.000
_cell.angle_alpha   90.00
_cell.angle_beta   90.00
_cell.angle_gamma   90.00
#
_symmetry.space_group_name_H-M   'P 1'
#
loop_
_entity.id
_entity.type
_entity.pdbx_description
1 polymer ?
#
loop_
_entity_poly.entity_id
_entity_poly.type
_entity_poly.pdbx_seq_one_letter_code
_entity_poly.pdbx_strand_id
1 'polypeptide(L)'
;MSLARSTRLAALLTVLLLTPTTVAAATPAPAAAQTFELRYHPGDTSPEHGPNSFVITVGDCPPLRHIDYQWGSTRGKISAPCGETTISSLAPLGVTEHPLQWRTCSTTLWRYPPRLHTVCGDYHHDVVLTD
;
A
#
# COMPACT_ATOMS: atom_id res chain seq x y z
N MET A 1 25.28 -18.77 -82.20
CA MET A 1 24.68 -19.99 -81.59
C MET A 1 24.78 -19.85 -80.09
N SER A 2 23.68 -20.18 -79.41
CA SER A 2 23.41 -19.99 -77.98
C SER A 2 24.04 -21.11 -77.11
N LEU A 3 23.97 -20.89 -75.78
CA LEU A 3 24.16 -21.81 -74.64
C LEU A 3 25.62 -21.99 -74.13
N ALA A 4 25.95 -21.93 -72.83
CA ALA A 4 25.14 -22.04 -71.62
C ALA A 4 25.84 -21.47 -70.35
N ARG A 5 25.02 -20.78 -69.52
CA ARG A 5 24.77 -21.00 -68.08
C ARG A 5 25.94 -20.94 -67.06
N SER A 6 26.12 -19.74 -66.52
CA SER A 6 25.77 -19.30 -65.16
C SER A 6 25.76 -20.27 -63.95
N THR A 7 26.28 -19.70 -62.85
CA THR A 7 26.00 -19.93 -61.41
C THR A 7 26.63 -21.14 -60.70
N ARG A 8 27.67 -20.87 -59.90
CA ARG A 8 27.95 -21.62 -58.66
C ARG A 8 27.66 -20.69 -57.48
N LEU A 9 26.46 -20.83 -56.91
CA LEU A 9 26.07 -20.15 -55.69
C LEU A 9 26.81 -20.79 -54.50
N ALA A 10 27.36 -19.93 -53.65
CA ALA A 10 27.98 -20.28 -52.39
C ALA A 10 26.97 -20.93 -51.44
N ALA A 11 27.27 -22.14 -50.97
CA ALA A 11 26.55 -22.77 -49.86
C ALA A 11 27.13 -22.20 -48.56
N LEU A 12 26.46 -21.16 -48.02
CA LEU A 12 26.71 -20.68 -46.66
C LEU A 12 26.18 -21.71 -45.66
N LEU A 13 27.09 -22.14 -44.78
CA LEU A 13 26.79 -22.79 -43.50
C LEU A 13 25.81 -21.95 -42.69
N THR A 14 24.68 -22.52 -42.29
CA THR A 14 23.92 -22.08 -41.12
C THR A 14 23.84 -23.25 -40.14
N VAL A 15 24.74 -23.22 -39.17
CA VAL A 15 24.73 -24.11 -38.00
C VAL A 15 23.47 -23.77 -37.20
N LEU A 16 22.52 -24.70 -37.18
CA LEU A 16 21.35 -24.64 -36.32
C LEU A 16 21.82 -24.83 -34.86
N LEU A 17 22.08 -23.74 -34.15
CA LEU A 17 22.31 -23.76 -32.70
C LEU A 17 20.98 -24.08 -32.02
N LEU A 18 20.78 -25.36 -31.67
CA LEU A 18 19.85 -25.75 -30.61
C LEU A 18 20.33 -25.12 -29.30
N THR A 19 19.76 -23.97 -28.95
CA THR A 19 19.89 -23.43 -27.60
C THR A 19 18.86 -24.12 -26.71
N PRO A 20 19.27 -24.73 -25.58
CA PRO A 20 18.29 -25.22 -24.62
C PRO A 20 17.57 -24.01 -24.03
N THR A 21 16.26 -23.94 -24.23
CA THR A 21 15.38 -23.03 -23.48
C THR A 21 15.33 -23.53 -22.04
N THR A 22 16.31 -23.12 -21.24
CA THR A 22 16.15 -23.15 -19.79
C THR A 22 15.03 -22.17 -19.46
N VAL A 23 13.84 -22.70 -19.20
CA VAL A 23 12.76 -21.95 -18.54
C VAL A 23 13.34 -21.57 -17.18
N ALA A 24 13.85 -20.35 -17.07
CA ALA A 24 14.13 -19.76 -15.79
C ALA A 24 12.80 -19.73 -15.04
N ALA A 25 12.68 -20.57 -14.01
CA ALA A 25 11.63 -20.41 -13.04
C ALA A 25 11.72 -18.97 -12.55
N ALA A 26 10.69 -18.16 -12.83
CA ALA A 26 10.64 -16.81 -12.34
C ALA A 26 10.79 -16.89 -10.82
N THR A 27 11.88 -16.33 -10.29
CA THR A 27 12.02 -16.07 -8.87
C THR A 27 10.72 -15.39 -8.44
N PRO A 28 10.00 -15.88 -7.42
CA PRO A 28 8.84 -15.18 -6.90
C PRO A 28 9.27 -13.74 -6.66
N ALA A 29 8.55 -12.78 -7.28
CA ALA A 29 8.77 -11.38 -6.99
C ALA A 29 8.75 -11.23 -5.45
N PRO A 30 9.67 -10.44 -4.86
CA PRO A 30 9.61 -10.18 -3.42
C PRO A 30 8.18 -9.76 -3.11
N ALA A 31 7.55 -10.44 -2.15
CA ALA A 31 6.20 -10.12 -1.70
C ALA A 31 6.16 -8.61 -1.51
N ALA A 32 5.32 -7.91 -2.27
CA ALA A 32 5.21 -6.47 -2.23
C ALA A 32 5.14 -6.08 -0.75
N ALA A 33 6.09 -5.26 -0.29
CA ALA A 33 6.13 -4.81 1.09
C ALA A 33 4.73 -4.33 1.45
N GLN A 34 4.13 -4.91 2.50
CA GLN A 34 2.79 -4.54 2.92
C GLN A 34 2.78 -3.03 3.20
N THR A 35 2.24 -2.25 2.27
CA THR A 35 2.23 -0.79 2.36
C THR A 35 1.16 -0.39 3.37
N PHE A 36 1.56 0.05 4.55
CA PHE A 36 0.67 0.75 5.45
C PHE A 36 1.16 2.19 5.58
N GLU A 37 0.43 3.12 4.97
CA GLU A 37 0.72 4.55 5.05
C GLU A 37 -0.46 5.25 5.70
N LEU A 38 -0.15 6.14 6.64
CA LEU A 38 -1.14 6.91 7.39
C LEU A 38 -0.65 8.34 7.50
N ARG A 39 -1.50 9.29 7.13
CA ARG A 39 -1.23 10.72 7.24
C ARG A 39 -2.44 11.43 7.81
N TYR A 40 -2.18 12.36 8.71
CA TYR A 40 -3.19 13.28 9.22
C TYR A 40 -3.12 14.61 8.45
N HIS A 41 -4.28 15.14 8.08
CA HIS A 41 -4.44 16.41 7.38
C HIS A 41 -5.40 17.31 8.18
N PRO A 42 -4.95 18.43 8.74
CA PRO A 42 -5.82 19.37 9.46
C PRO A 42 -6.87 20.01 8.55
N GLY A 43 -6.61 20.10 7.24
CA GLY A 43 -7.57 20.49 6.20
C GLY A 43 -7.32 21.86 5.58
N ASP A 44 -6.56 22.72 6.24
CA ASP A 44 -6.06 24.00 5.71
C ASP A 44 -4.94 23.80 4.68
N THR A 45 -4.11 22.76 4.85
CA THR A 45 -2.99 22.44 3.95
C THR A 45 -3.32 21.47 2.83
N SER A 46 -4.48 20.79 2.89
CA SER A 46 -4.89 19.77 1.92
C SER A 46 -6.43 19.69 1.84
N PRO A 47 -7.09 20.74 1.33
CA PRO A 47 -8.55 20.86 1.34
C PRO A 47 -9.25 19.73 0.58
N GLU A 48 -8.58 19.09 -0.38
CA GLU A 48 -9.07 17.94 -1.14
C GLU A 48 -9.38 16.71 -0.28
N HIS A 49 -8.79 16.59 0.91
CA HIS A 49 -9.05 15.50 1.85
C HIS A 49 -10.15 15.84 2.88
N GLY A 50 -10.67 17.08 2.84
CA GLY A 50 -11.58 17.59 3.85
C GLY A 50 -10.88 17.94 5.18
N PRO A 51 -11.64 18.49 6.14
CA PRO A 51 -11.09 18.97 7.40
C PRO A 51 -10.77 17.83 8.36
N ASN A 52 -9.69 18.00 9.12
CA ASN A 52 -9.25 17.09 10.18
C ASN A 52 -9.33 15.62 9.76
N SER A 53 -8.73 15.27 8.62
CA SER A 53 -8.89 13.96 7.98
C SER A 53 -7.67 13.08 8.12
N PHE A 54 -7.88 11.78 8.34
CA PHE A 54 -6.87 10.77 8.09
C PHE A 54 -6.97 10.25 6.66
N VAL A 55 -5.83 10.20 5.97
CA VAL A 55 -5.65 9.49 4.71
C VAL A 55 -4.88 8.22 5.01
N ILE A 56 -5.50 7.08 4.74
CA ILE A 56 -5.03 5.75 5.16
C ILE A 56 -4.93 4.89 3.92
N THR A 57 -3.73 4.44 3.57
CA THR A 57 -3.50 3.50 2.47
C THR A 57 -3.03 2.18 3.05
N VAL A 58 -3.80 1.11 2.79
CA VAL A 58 -3.47 -0.24 3.23
C VAL A 58 -3.30 -1.11 2.00
N GLY A 59 -2.13 -1.73 1.85
CA GLY A 59 -1.86 -2.73 0.84
C GLY A 59 -2.62 -4.04 1.10
N ASP A 60 -2.29 -5.07 0.33
CA ASP A 60 -2.90 -6.40 0.47
C ASP A 60 -2.34 -7.12 1.68
N CYS A 61 -3.20 -7.54 2.65
CA CYS A 61 -2.95 -8.65 3.61
C CYS A 61 -3.67 -8.52 4.98
N PRO A 62 -3.66 -9.59 5.81
CA PRO A 62 -3.56 -9.46 7.26
C PRO A 62 -2.15 -8.97 7.70
N PRO A 63 -2.02 -8.22 8.82
CA PRO A 63 -3.01 -8.07 9.88
C PRO A 63 -4.06 -6.99 9.61
N LEU A 64 -5.25 -7.11 10.21
CA LEU A 64 -6.27 -6.06 10.16
C LEU A 64 -5.72 -4.80 10.82
N ARG A 65 -5.73 -3.67 10.12
CA ARG A 65 -5.22 -2.38 10.63
C ARG A 65 -6.37 -1.46 11.02
N HIS A 66 -6.21 -0.78 12.15
CA HIS A 66 -7.09 0.30 12.55
C HIS A 66 -6.31 1.42 13.22
N ILE A 67 -6.88 2.61 13.25
CA ILE A 67 -6.37 3.76 13.99
C ILE A 67 -7.24 3.98 15.22
N ASP A 68 -6.62 3.98 16.38
CA ASP A 68 -7.23 4.51 17.61
C ASP A 68 -6.92 5.99 17.70
N TYR A 69 -7.92 6.83 17.94
CA TYR A 69 -7.71 8.26 18.11
C TYR A 69 -8.54 8.85 19.26
N GLN A 70 -8.06 9.98 19.78
CA GLN A 70 -8.74 10.78 20.79
C GLN A 70 -8.40 12.26 20.60
N TRP A 71 -9.41 13.13 20.68
CA TRP A 71 -9.24 14.58 20.78
C TRP A 71 -10.35 15.16 21.66
N GLY A 72 -10.01 16.03 22.61
CA GLY A 72 -10.98 16.50 23.62
C GLY A 72 -11.67 15.35 24.36
N SER A 73 -13.01 15.34 24.36
CA SER A 73 -13.85 14.24 24.86
C SER A 73 -14.18 13.17 23.81
N THR A 74 -13.79 13.39 22.55
CA THR A 74 -14.06 12.50 21.42
C THR A 74 -13.01 11.41 21.35
N ARG A 75 -13.44 10.16 21.18
CA ARG A 75 -12.57 9.00 20.94
C ARG A 75 -13.20 8.07 19.92
N GLY A 76 -12.38 7.42 19.12
CA GLY A 76 -12.89 6.54 18.08
C GLY A 76 -11.86 5.56 17.55
N LYS A 77 -12.36 4.73 16.63
CA LYS A 77 -11.57 3.75 15.89
C LYS A 77 -11.91 3.88 14.41
N ILE A 78 -10.91 3.98 13.56
CA ILE A 78 -11.08 3.94 12.09
C ILE A 78 -10.49 2.62 11.60
N SER A 79 -11.33 1.79 11.00
CA SER A 79 -10.86 0.59 10.30
C SER A 79 -10.55 0.98 8.86
N ALA A 80 -9.42 0.49 8.35
CA ALA A 80 -9.06 0.69 6.96
C ALA A 80 -9.10 -0.66 6.23
N PRO A 81 -9.97 -0.84 5.22
CA PRO A 81 -10.04 -2.04 4.42
C PRO A 81 -8.71 -2.28 3.68
N CYS A 82 -8.35 -3.55 3.50
CA CYS A 82 -7.14 -3.93 2.79
C CYS A 82 -7.26 -3.65 1.30
N GLY A 83 -6.15 -3.25 0.66
CA GLY A 83 -6.09 -2.95 -0.77
C GLY A 83 -6.71 -1.59 -1.15
N GLU A 84 -7.12 -0.78 -0.17
CA GLU A 84 -7.84 0.48 -0.41
C GLU A 84 -7.14 1.67 0.26
N THR A 85 -7.36 2.86 -0.32
CA THR A 85 -7.11 4.14 0.33
C THR A 85 -8.42 4.69 0.87
N THR A 86 -8.50 4.91 2.18
CA THR A 86 -9.66 5.48 2.86
C THR A 86 -9.34 6.86 3.39
N ILE A 87 -10.28 7.79 3.23
CA ILE A 87 -10.25 9.11 3.86
C ILE A 87 -11.33 9.17 4.91
N SER A 88 -10.98 9.57 6.14
CA SER A 88 -11.92 9.67 7.25
C SER A 88 -11.74 11.00 7.98
N SER A 89 -12.76 11.86 7.93
CA SER A 89 -12.80 13.13 8.65
C SER A 89 -13.20 12.91 10.11
N LEU A 90 -12.47 13.55 11.02
CA LEU A 90 -12.70 13.47 12.47
C LEU A 90 -13.67 14.52 12.99
N ALA A 91 -13.67 15.71 12.37
CA ALA A 91 -14.42 16.87 12.82
C ALA A 91 -14.50 17.95 11.71
N PRO A 92 -15.54 18.80 11.70
CA PRO A 92 -15.56 20.01 10.87
C PRO A 92 -14.41 20.95 11.24
N LEU A 93 -14.01 21.81 10.29
CA LEU A 93 -12.96 22.82 10.52
C LEU A 93 -13.50 23.96 11.39
N GLY A 94 -12.69 24.42 12.33
CA GLY A 94 -12.89 25.68 13.02
C GLY A 94 -11.56 26.31 13.44
N VAL A 95 -11.56 27.06 14.54
CA VAL A 95 -10.39 27.85 14.99
C VAL A 95 -9.87 27.45 16.37
N THR A 96 -10.62 26.65 17.11
CA THR A 96 -10.26 26.16 18.44
C THR A 96 -9.37 24.93 18.30
N GLU A 97 -8.16 25.00 18.86
CA GLU A 97 -7.21 23.90 18.86
C GLU A 97 -7.54 22.86 19.95
N HIS A 98 -7.65 21.60 19.54
CA HIS A 98 -7.78 20.46 20.42
C HIS A 98 -6.61 19.49 20.22
N PRO A 99 -5.94 19.04 21.30
CA PRO A 99 -4.86 18.07 21.18
C PRO A 99 -5.41 16.75 20.65
N LEU A 100 -4.85 16.28 19.53
CA LEU A 100 -5.14 14.99 18.94
C LEU A 100 -4.05 14.00 19.34
N GLN A 101 -4.48 12.84 19.83
CA GLN A 101 -3.62 11.68 20.03
C GLN A 101 -4.13 10.55 19.15
N TRP A 102 -3.25 9.91 18.41
CA TRP A 102 -3.63 8.76 17.60
C TRP A 102 -2.51 7.73 17.53
N ARG A 103 -2.86 6.47 17.27
CA ARG A 103 -1.91 5.39 17.08
C ARG A 103 -2.44 4.35 16.12
N THR A 104 -1.54 3.72 15.39
CA THR A 104 -1.88 2.56 14.57
C THR A 104 -1.91 1.29 15.41
N CYS A 105 -2.94 0.49 15.24
CA CYS A 105 -3.07 -0.83 15.82
C CYS A 105 -3.23 -1.89 14.73
N SER A 106 -2.65 -3.06 14.96
CA SER A 106 -2.83 -4.26 14.14
C SER A 106 -3.50 -5.34 14.97
N THR A 107 -4.45 -6.05 14.38
CA THR A 107 -5.13 -7.18 15.01
C THR A 107 -4.90 -8.43 14.18
N THR A 108 -4.38 -9.46 14.83
CA THR A 108 -4.13 -10.77 14.25
C THR A 108 -4.90 -11.84 15.02
N LEU A 109 -5.56 -12.75 14.31
CA LEU A 109 -6.15 -13.93 14.92
C LEU A 109 -5.08 -15.03 15.05
N TRP A 110 -4.68 -15.33 16.28
CA TRP A 110 -3.83 -16.49 16.55
C TRP A 110 -4.65 -17.75 16.30
N ARG A 111 -4.09 -18.76 15.63
CA ARG A 111 -4.87 -19.95 15.23
C ARG A 111 -5.14 -20.91 16.39
N TYR A 112 -4.20 -21.09 17.32
CA TYR A 112 -4.34 -22.04 18.44
C TYR A 112 -3.61 -21.58 19.71
N PRO A 113 -4.32 -21.36 20.84
CA PRO A 113 -5.79 -21.22 20.92
C PRO A 113 -6.26 -19.99 20.12
N PRO A 114 -7.50 -19.99 19.58
CA PRO A 114 -8.03 -18.85 18.84
C PRO A 114 -8.16 -17.63 19.76
N ARG A 115 -7.28 -16.64 19.57
CA ARG A 115 -7.30 -15.40 20.33
C ARG A 115 -6.99 -14.22 19.41
N LEU A 116 -7.77 -13.15 19.56
CA LEU A 116 -7.42 -11.87 18.96
C LEU A 116 -6.24 -11.30 19.73
N HIS A 117 -5.17 -11.01 19.00
CA HIS A 117 -4.02 -10.31 19.53
C HIS A 117 -3.93 -8.96 18.84
N THR A 118 -4.06 -7.90 19.63
CA THR A 118 -3.93 -6.53 19.15
C THR A 118 -2.61 -5.96 19.64
N VAL A 119 -1.83 -5.44 18.70
CA VAL A 119 -0.58 -4.70 18.97
C VAL A 119 -0.77 -3.28 18.46
N CYS A 120 -0.50 -2.30 19.31
CA CYS A 120 -0.52 -0.90 18.91
C CYS A 120 0.88 -0.32 18.95
N GLY A 121 1.17 0.58 18.02
CA GLY A 121 2.36 1.41 18.07
C GLY A 121 2.23 2.53 19.10
N ASP A 122 3.22 3.41 19.10
CA ASP A 122 3.25 4.60 19.94
C ASP A 122 2.16 5.61 19.55
N TYR A 123 1.87 6.51 20.48
CA TYR A 123 0.99 7.64 20.21
C TYR A 123 1.73 8.72 19.44
N HIS A 124 1.14 9.10 18.31
CA HIS A 124 1.41 10.32 17.58
C HIS A 124 0.52 11.43 18.13
N HIS A 125 1.02 12.66 18.04
CA HIS A 125 0.36 13.84 18.58
C HIS A 125 0.28 14.90 17.48
N ASP A 126 -0.91 15.46 17.31
CA ASP A 126 -1.23 16.50 16.34
C ASP A 126 -2.29 17.44 16.96
N VAL A 127 -2.87 18.31 16.15
CA VAL A 127 -3.95 19.23 16.57
C VAL A 127 -5.13 19.09 15.63
N VAL A 128 -6.33 18.96 16.21
CA VAL A 128 -7.61 19.05 15.51
C VAL A 128 -8.16 20.45 15.72
N LEU A 129 -8.53 21.12 14.63
CA LEU A 129 -9.12 22.46 14.64
C LEU A 129 -10.64 22.36 14.51
N THR A 130 -11.39 22.74 15.53
CA THR A 130 -12.87 22.76 15.51
C THR A 130 -13.42 24.10 15.97
N ASP A 131 -14.72 24.33 15.79
CA ASP A 131 -15.39 25.55 16.27
C ASP A 131 -15.40 25.61 17.81
#